data_AF-A0A949XXZ6-F1
#
_entry.id   AF-A0A949XXZ6-F1
#
_cell.length_a   1.000
_cell.length_b   1.000
_cell.length_c   1.000
_cell.angle_alpha   90.00
_cell.angle_beta   90.00
_cell.angle_gamma   90.00
#
_symmetry.space_group_name_H-M   'P 1'
#
loop_
_entity.id
_entity.type
_entity.pdbx_description
1 polymer ?
#
loop_
_entity_poly.entity_id
_entity_poly.type
_entity_poly.pdbx_seq_one_letter_code
_entity_poly.pdbx_strand_id
1 'polypeptide(L)'
;MAARGKGRDDYPVARLWRVLLLTIALRHTSVNACLAELHRNPALCRLLGLGDEQQVPNGWNVSRFLDVLGAEPHLGALREVFDHLARRLGRAVPDLGRHTAGDATALNARPKADPRAVARETAQGLPQPSGGRKE
;
A
#
# COMPACT_ATOMS: atom_id res chain seq x y z
N MET A 1 8.33 -13.44 14.06
CA MET A 1 9.56 -12.92 14.70
C MET A 1 10.69 -13.81 14.17
N ALA A 2 11.62 -13.40 13.32
CA ALA A 2 12.44 -12.20 13.34
C ALA A 2 12.86 -11.80 11.90
N ALA A 3 12.14 -10.85 11.28
CA ALA A 3 12.56 -10.21 10.03
C ALA A 3 13.48 -9.00 10.28
N ARG A 4 13.68 -8.62 11.55
CA ARG A 4 14.57 -7.55 11.97
C ARG A 4 15.78 -8.21 12.63
N GLY A 5 16.94 -8.15 11.98
CA GLY A 5 18.23 -8.57 12.54
C GLY A 5 18.69 -7.59 13.64
N LYS A 6 19.94 -7.12 13.59
CA LYS A 6 20.52 -6.13 14.54
C LYS A 6 20.07 -4.66 14.30
N GLY A 7 18.95 -4.45 13.60
CA GLY A 7 18.50 -3.11 13.20
C GLY A 7 17.67 -2.41 14.26
N ARG A 8 17.80 -1.08 14.36
CA ARG A 8 16.97 -0.24 15.24
C ARG A 8 15.48 -0.42 14.92
N ASP A 9 14.66 -0.50 15.96
CA ASP A 9 13.18 -0.56 15.89
C ASP A 9 12.56 0.75 16.37
N ASP A 10 13.05 1.86 15.81
CA ASP A 10 12.57 3.19 16.18
C ASP A 10 11.10 3.42 15.72
N TYR A 11 10.66 2.64 14.73
CA TYR A 11 9.32 2.70 14.13
C TYR A 11 8.66 1.32 14.09
N PRO A 12 7.78 1.02 15.07
CA PRO A 12 7.02 -0.22 15.11
C PRO A 12 6.16 -0.43 13.85
N VAL A 13 5.98 -1.68 13.43
CA VAL A 13 5.18 -2.04 12.24
C VAL A 13 3.75 -1.46 12.29
N ALA A 14 3.12 -1.50 13.46
CA ALA A 14 1.79 -0.92 13.65
C ALA A 14 1.74 0.59 13.33
N ARG A 15 2.83 1.31 13.58
CA ARG A 15 2.94 2.73 13.26
C ARG A 15 3.03 2.97 11.76
N LEU A 16 3.81 2.15 11.05
CA LEU A 16 3.93 2.24 9.59
C LEU A 16 2.60 1.93 8.90
N TRP A 17 1.86 0.93 9.41
CA TRP A 17 0.49 0.65 8.99
C TRP A 17 -0.46 1.85 9.19
N ARG A 18 -0.41 2.51 10.35
CA ARG A 18 -1.24 3.69 10.64
C ARG A 18 -0.99 4.83 9.64
N VAL A 19 0.28 5.11 9.32
CA VAL A 19 0.65 6.12 8.32
C VAL A 19 0.14 5.74 6.93
N LEU A 20 0.29 4.47 6.54
CA LEU A 20 -0.21 3.98 5.24
C LEU A 20 -1.73 4.13 5.13
N LEU A 21 -2.46 3.70 6.17
CA LEU A 21 -3.92 3.81 6.20
C LEU A 21 -4.39 5.27 6.19
N LEU A 22 -3.71 6.16 6.93
CA LEU A 22 -4.01 7.58 6.93
C LEU A 22 -3.79 8.21 5.55
N THR A 23 -2.70 7.83 4.87
CA THR A 23 -2.38 8.29 3.50
C THR A 23 -3.56 8.01 2.56
N ILE A 24 -4.13 6.80 2.64
CA ILE A 24 -5.28 6.38 1.82
C ILE A 24 -6.57 7.08 2.27
N ALA A 25 -6.86 7.11 3.57
CA ALA A 25 -8.09 7.69 4.12
C ALA A 25 -8.23 9.19 3.79
N LEU A 26 -7.12 9.93 3.86
CA LEU A 26 -7.06 11.35 3.52
C LEU A 26 -6.78 11.60 2.03
N ARG A 27 -6.68 10.55 1.21
CA ARG A 27 -6.41 10.61 -0.23
C ARG A 27 -5.16 11.45 -0.58
N HIS A 28 -4.12 11.36 0.25
CA HIS A 28 -2.85 11.99 -0.05
C HIS A 28 -2.25 11.38 -1.34
N THR A 29 -1.73 12.23 -2.21
CA THR A 29 -1.15 11.82 -3.50
C THR A 29 0.12 10.98 -3.36
N SER A 30 0.76 11.02 -2.19
CA SER A 30 1.90 10.17 -1.85
C SER A 30 2.04 10.00 -0.34
N VAL A 31 2.78 8.98 0.08
CA VAL A 31 3.18 8.81 1.48
C VAL A 31 3.94 10.04 1.99
N ASN A 32 4.83 10.62 1.19
CA ASN A 32 5.59 11.81 1.60
C ASN A 32 4.69 13.03 1.83
N ALA A 33 3.60 13.18 1.07
CA ALA A 33 2.60 14.22 1.33
C ALA A 33 1.91 14.00 2.68
N CYS A 34 1.56 12.76 3.02
CA CYS A 34 1.02 12.42 4.34
C CYS A 34 2.03 12.69 5.47
N LEU A 35 3.31 12.34 5.28
CA LEU A 35 4.36 12.60 6.27
C LEU A 35 4.57 14.11 6.49
N ALA A 36 4.60 14.89 5.42
CA ALA A 36 4.72 16.34 5.51
C ALA A 36 3.53 16.97 6.26
N GLU A 37 2.33 16.42 6.11
CA GLU A 37 1.14 16.84 6.87
C GLU A 37 1.26 16.44 8.35
N LEU A 38 1.73 15.22 8.66
CA LEU A 38 1.96 14.80 10.05
C LEU A 38 2.94 15.71 10.78
N HIS A 39 4.03 16.15 10.13
CA HIS A 39 4.99 17.09 10.71
C HIS A 39 4.36 18.47 11.02
N ARG A 40 3.32 18.88 10.31
CA ARG A 40 2.68 20.20 10.48
C ARG A 40 1.40 20.14 11.31
N ASN A 41 0.91 18.95 11.62
CA ASN A 41 -0.40 18.75 12.22
C ASN A 41 -0.32 17.83 13.47
N PRO A 42 -0.09 18.42 14.65
CA PRO A 42 -0.04 17.69 15.91
C PRO A 42 -1.33 16.92 16.23
N ALA A 43 -2.48 17.37 15.72
CA ALA A 43 -3.76 16.69 15.93
C ALA A 43 -3.80 15.33 15.19
N LEU A 44 -3.28 15.27 13.96
CA LEU A 44 -3.14 14.02 13.23
C LEU A 44 -2.11 13.10 13.86
N CYS A 45 -1.01 13.65 14.39
CA CYS A 45 -0.05 12.86 15.18
C CYS A 45 -0.73 12.20 16.39
N ARG A 46 -1.53 12.95 17.17
CA ARG A 46 -2.29 12.39 18.29
C ARG A 46 -3.29 11.32 17.85
N LEU A 47 -3.99 11.51 16.73
CA LEU A 47 -4.90 10.50 16.16
C LEU A 47 -4.18 9.18 15.86
N LEU A 48 -2.93 9.26 15.39
CA LEU A 48 -2.09 8.08 15.14
C LEU A 48 -1.40 7.53 16.40
N GLY A 49 -1.59 8.14 17.56
CA GLY A 49 -0.90 7.80 18.81
C GLY A 49 0.58 8.13 18.79
N LEU A 50 0.97 9.19 18.06
CA LEU A 50 2.32 9.76 18.04
C LEU A 50 2.38 10.89 19.07
N GLY A 51 3.16 10.69 20.13
CA GLY A 51 3.34 11.66 21.21
C GLY A 51 4.40 12.72 20.91
N ASP A 52 5.28 12.48 19.94
CA ASP A 52 6.40 13.35 19.61
C ASP A 52 6.70 13.31 18.10
N GLU A 53 7.30 14.37 17.57
CA GLU A 53 7.62 14.51 16.14
C GLU A 53 8.62 13.44 15.68
N GLN A 54 9.57 13.08 16.54
CA GLN A 54 10.59 12.05 16.32
C GLN A 54 9.96 10.65 16.12
N GLN A 55 8.68 10.49 16.48
CA GLN A 55 7.95 9.25 16.24
C GLN A 55 7.37 9.15 14.83
N VAL A 56 7.34 10.25 14.06
CA VAL A 56 6.92 10.27 12.65
C VAL A 56 8.01 9.58 11.81
N PRO A 57 7.69 8.49 11.08
CA PRO A 57 8.67 7.78 10.28
C PRO A 57 9.14 8.61 9.08
N ASN A 58 10.38 8.41 8.65
CA ASN A 58 10.85 8.97 7.39
C ASN A 58 10.26 8.19 6.21
N GLY A 59 10.24 8.79 5.01
CA GLY A 59 9.73 8.15 3.79
C GLY A 59 10.40 6.80 3.48
N TRP A 60 11.71 6.68 3.73
CA TRP A 60 12.45 5.43 3.53
C TRP A 60 12.06 4.32 4.53
N ASN A 61 11.59 4.67 5.74
CA ASN A 61 11.07 3.68 6.69
C ASN A 61 9.79 3.06 6.13
N VAL A 62 8.90 3.86 5.54
CA VAL A 62 7.67 3.39 4.94
C VAL A 62 7.96 2.60 3.67
N SER A 63 8.86 3.07 2.80
CA SER A 63 9.26 2.34 1.59
C SER A 63 9.75 0.93 1.92
N ARG A 64 10.69 0.79 2.87
CA ARG A 64 11.20 -0.52 3.27
C ARG A 64 10.12 -1.42 3.85
N PHE A 65 9.18 -0.84 4.58
CA PHE A 65 8.04 -1.59 5.10
C PHE A 65 7.13 -2.10 3.97
N LEU A 66 6.86 -1.28 2.96
CA LEU A 66 6.10 -1.68 1.79
C LEU A 66 6.83 -2.76 0.97
N ASP A 67 8.15 -2.65 0.82
CA ASP A 67 8.98 -3.66 0.14
C ASP A 67 8.87 -5.02 0.83
N VAL A 68 8.93 -5.04 2.16
CA VAL A 68 8.78 -6.28 2.96
C VAL A 68 7.34 -6.80 2.88
N LEU A 69 6.34 -5.92 2.93
CA LEU A 69 4.94 -6.29 2.82
C LEU A 69 4.62 -6.89 1.43
N GLY A 70 5.29 -6.42 0.39
CA GLY A 70 5.18 -6.91 -0.99
C GLY A 70 5.96 -8.19 -1.29
N ALA A 71 6.64 -8.77 -0.30
CA ALA A 71 7.38 -10.01 -0.45
C ALA A 71 6.70 -11.18 0.30
N GLU A 72 6.99 -12.41 -0.12
CA GLU A 72 6.53 -13.60 0.62
C GLU A 72 7.23 -13.69 2.00
N PRO A 73 6.53 -14.18 3.05
CA PRO A 73 5.16 -14.71 3.05
C PRO A 73 4.06 -13.64 3.21
N HIS A 74 4.43 -12.36 3.33
CA HIS A 74 3.48 -11.30 3.66
C HIS A 74 2.55 -10.95 2.50
N LEU A 75 3.05 -11.04 1.25
CA LEU A 75 2.25 -10.84 0.06
C LEU A 75 1.09 -11.85 -0.02
N GLY A 76 1.35 -13.14 0.24
CA GLY A 76 0.31 -14.17 0.33
C GLY A 76 -0.75 -13.84 1.39
N ALA A 77 -0.32 -13.51 2.61
CA ALA A 77 -1.23 -13.13 3.68
C ALA A 77 -2.07 -11.87 3.34
N LEU A 78 -1.47 -10.90 2.66
CA LEU A 78 -2.18 -9.69 2.22
C LEU A 78 -3.27 -10.03 1.20
N ARG A 79 -2.99 -10.91 0.24
CA ARG A 79 -3.99 -11.40 -0.73
C ARG A 79 -5.15 -12.10 -0.03
N GLU A 80 -4.88 -12.94 0.95
CA GLU A 80 -5.93 -13.62 1.73
C GLU A 80 -6.84 -12.63 2.47
N VAL A 81 -6.27 -11.56 3.04
CA VAL A 81 -7.06 -10.48 3.66
C VAL A 81 -7.96 -9.80 2.64
N PHE A 82 -7.43 -9.44 1.47
CA PHE A 82 -8.23 -8.83 0.40
C PHE A 82 -9.33 -9.75 -0.11
N ASP A 83 -9.04 -11.04 -0.32
CA ASP A 83 -10.04 -12.02 -0.73
C ASP A 83 -11.15 -12.16 0.30
N HIS A 84 -10.80 -12.17 1.59
CA HIS A 84 -11.78 -12.21 2.66
C HIS A 84 -12.67 -10.96 2.66
N LEU A 85 -12.08 -9.77 2.49
CA LEU A 85 -12.83 -8.51 2.41
C LEU A 85 -13.74 -8.47 1.18
N ALA A 86 -13.25 -8.92 0.01
CA ALA A 86 -14.03 -8.99 -1.21
C ALA A 86 -15.22 -9.95 -1.08
N ARG A 87 -15.02 -11.14 -0.48
CA ARG A 87 -16.12 -12.08 -0.19
C ARG A 87 -17.15 -11.50 0.78
N ARG A 88 -16.71 -10.78 1.82
CA ARG A 88 -17.61 -10.09 2.74
C ARG A 88 -18.42 -9.01 2.03
N LEU A 89 -17.78 -8.24 1.16
CA LEU A 89 -18.44 -7.21 0.37
C LEU A 89 -19.46 -7.82 -0.59
N GLY A 90 -19.13 -8.91 -1.28
CA GLY A 90 -20.06 -9.60 -2.18
C GLY A 90 -21.27 -10.22 -1.47
N ARG A 91 -21.16 -10.55 -0.18
CA ARG A 91 -22.33 -10.96 0.63
C ARG A 91 -23.21 -9.77 0.99
N ALA A 92 -22.60 -8.61 1.28
CA ALA A 92 -23.32 -7.39 1.61
C ALA A 92 -23.96 -6.73 0.37
N VAL A 93 -23.35 -6.93 -0.80
CA VAL A 93 -23.74 -6.37 -2.09
C VAL A 93 -23.75 -7.52 -3.12
N PRO A 94 -24.84 -8.30 -3.22
CA PRO A 94 -24.89 -9.51 -4.05
C PRO A 94 -24.68 -9.28 -5.55
N ASP A 95 -24.93 -8.07 -6.03
CA ASP A 95 -24.73 -7.63 -7.41
C ASP A 95 -23.38 -6.97 -7.66
N LEU A 96 -22.47 -6.97 -6.66
CA LEU A 96 -21.12 -6.43 -6.79
C LEU A 96 -20.39 -7.08 -7.99
N GLY A 97 -19.91 -6.24 -8.91
CA GLY A 97 -19.19 -6.68 -10.10
C GLY A 97 -20.08 -7.15 -11.26
N ARG A 98 -21.41 -7.14 -11.12
CA ARG A 98 -22.34 -7.39 -12.26
C ARG A 98 -22.22 -6.30 -13.32
N HIS A 99 -22.08 -5.05 -12.88
CA HIS A 99 -21.86 -3.88 -13.72
C HIS A 99 -20.62 -3.14 -13.22
N THR A 100 -19.46 -3.49 -13.74
CA THR A 100 -18.18 -2.96 -13.27
C THR A 100 -17.87 -1.64 -13.96
N ALA A 101 -17.89 -0.53 -13.23
CA ALA A 101 -17.28 0.71 -13.66
C ALA A 101 -15.80 0.71 -13.23
N GLY A 102 -14.88 0.71 -14.18
CA GLY A 102 -13.45 0.78 -13.90
C GLY A 102 -12.95 2.23 -13.94
N ASP A 103 -12.49 2.76 -12.81
CA ASP A 103 -11.66 3.97 -12.79
C ASP A 103 -10.19 3.57 -12.82
N ALA A 104 -9.57 3.72 -13.99
CA ALA A 104 -8.15 3.44 -14.21
C ALA A 104 -7.29 4.71 -14.16
N THR A 105 -7.82 5.85 -13.72
CA THR A 105 -7.14 7.16 -13.79
C THR A 105 -5.79 7.15 -13.08
N ALA A 106 -5.66 6.39 -11.98
CA ALA A 106 -4.43 6.27 -11.23
C ALA A 106 -3.50 5.12 -11.69
N LEU A 107 -3.93 4.28 -12.65
CA LEU A 107 -3.16 3.13 -13.10
C LEU A 107 -2.20 3.51 -14.23
N ASN A 108 -0.91 3.28 -14.01
CA ASN A 108 0.11 3.39 -15.06
C ASN A 108 0.09 2.13 -15.94
N ALA A 109 -0.68 2.14 -17.02
CA ALA A 109 -0.76 1.04 -17.99
C ALA A 109 0.35 1.07 -19.06
N ARG A 110 1.51 1.66 -18.77
CA ARG A 110 2.64 1.69 -19.70
C ARG A 110 3.36 0.33 -19.71
N PRO A 111 3.74 -0.21 -20.88
CA PRO A 111 4.56 -1.40 -20.96
C PRO A 111 5.85 -1.24 -20.16
N LYS A 112 6.24 -2.27 -19.41
CA LYS A 112 7.53 -2.29 -18.70
C LYS A 112 8.65 -2.62 -19.67
N ALA A 113 9.71 -1.83 -19.64
CA ALA A 113 10.89 -2.06 -20.47
C ALA A 113 11.83 -3.15 -19.92
N ASP A 114 11.79 -3.42 -18.60
CA ASP A 114 12.63 -4.42 -17.94
C ASP A 114 12.06 -5.83 -18.10
N PRO A 115 12.71 -6.73 -18.87
CA PRO A 115 12.22 -8.09 -19.08
C PRO A 115 12.14 -8.92 -17.80
N ARG A 116 13.00 -8.63 -16.80
CA ARG A 116 12.96 -9.35 -15.51
C ARG A 116 11.73 -8.95 -14.70
N ALA A 117 11.33 -7.68 -14.78
CA ALA A 117 10.10 -7.23 -14.15
C ALA A 117 8.87 -7.89 -14.77
N VAL A 118 8.81 -7.96 -16.11
CA VAL A 118 7.74 -8.66 -16.86
C VAL A 118 7.68 -10.13 -16.46
N ALA A 119 8.81 -10.84 -16.49
CA ALA A 119 8.86 -12.26 -16.15
C ALA A 119 8.38 -12.55 -14.72
N ARG A 120 8.73 -11.70 -13.74
CA ARG A 120 8.24 -11.83 -12.36
C ARG A 120 6.73 -11.63 -12.25
N GLU A 121 6.18 -10.64 -12.94
CA GLU A 121 4.74 -10.39 -12.93
C GLU A 121 3.96 -11.55 -13.56
N THR A 122 4.44 -12.06 -14.69
CA THR A 122 3.86 -13.25 -15.33
C THR A 122 3.92 -14.47 -14.39
N ALA A 123 5.05 -14.69 -13.71
CA ALA A 123 5.17 -15.76 -12.71
C ALA A 123 4.22 -15.57 -11.52
N GLN A 124 3.82 -14.33 -11.22
CA GLN A 124 2.82 -14.00 -10.20
C GLN A 124 1.37 -14.05 -10.73
N GLY A 125 1.16 -14.39 -12.01
CA GLY A 125 -0.15 -14.43 -12.66
C GLY A 125 -0.74 -13.06 -13.00
N LEU A 126 0.07 -12.01 -13.00
CA LEU A 126 -0.38 -10.64 -13.28
C LEU A 126 -0.45 -10.41 -14.81
N PRO A 127 -1.56 -9.81 -15.32
CA PRO A 127 -1.67 -9.49 -16.73
C PRO A 127 -0.69 -8.38 -17.12
N GLN A 128 -0.14 -8.48 -18.33
CA GLN A 128 0.77 -7.46 -18.85
C GLN A 128 -0.02 -6.28 -19.43
N PRO A 129 0.39 -5.03 -19.15
CA PRO A 129 -0.29 -3.86 -19.68
C PRO A 129 -0.18 -3.82 -21.20
N SER A 130 -1.32 -3.70 -21.88
CA SER A 130 -1.40 -3.62 -23.34
C SER A 130 -1.00 -2.26 -23.91
N GLY A 131 -0.68 -1.28 -23.06
CA GLY A 131 -0.23 0.05 -23.50
C GLY A 131 -1.34 0.95 -24.03
N GLY A 132 -2.58 0.76 -23.57
CA GLY A 132 -3.73 1.56 -23.97
C GLY A 132 -3.43 3.06 -23.95
N ARG A 133 -3.59 3.73 -25.09
CA ARG A 133 -3.57 5.19 -25.19
C ARG A 133 -4.98 5.68 -24.88
N LYS A 134 -5.11 6.70 -24.04
CA LYS A 134 -6.36 7.45 -23.92
C LYS A 134 -6.64 8.05 -25.30
N GLU A 135 -7.76 7.69 -25.90
CA GLU A 135 -8.34 8.40 -27.04
C GLU A 135 -8.74 9.82 -26.64
#